data_AF-A0A9D1KPX9-F1
#
_entry.id   AF-A0A9D1KPX9-F1
#
_cell.length_a   1.000
_cell.length_b   1.000
_cell.length_c   1.000
_cell.angle_alpha   90.00
_cell.angle_beta   90.00
_cell.angle_gamma   90.00
#
_symmetry.space_group_name_H-M   'P 1'
#
loop_
_entity.id
_entity.type
_entity.pdbx_description
1 polymer ?
#
loop_
_entity_poly.entity_id
_entity_poly.type
_entity_poly.pdbx_seq_one_letter_code
_entity_poly.pdbx_strand_id
1 'polypeptide(L)'
;MGMHVGVFGATGQVGGVMRTLLAERNFPVSSIRFFASARSAGKTLPWGDKQIVVEDTATADFSGLDIALFSSGGATSKEFAPKVAAAGAIVIDNSSAWRSDPDVPLVVAEVNPADTKNPPKGIIANPNCTTMAAMPVLQPLHAAAGLNRLVVATYQAVSGSGVAGVSELDEQVRAVADDAAGLAIDGAAVEFPPAQTYAKTIAFNALPLAGKLVDDGSGETDEEQKLRNESRKILHIPDLRVAGTCVRVPVFSGHSLSIHAEFDSEITPEQATELLAQAPGVELSD
;
A
#
# COMPACT_ATOMS: atom_id res chain seq x y z
N MET A 1 18.93 -1.25 22.90
CA MET A 1 19.55 -2.25 22.01
C MET A 1 19.12 -1.91 20.61
N GLY A 2 20.03 -1.86 19.64
CA GLY A 2 19.65 -1.61 18.24
C GLY A 2 19.23 -2.91 17.55
N MET A 3 18.47 -2.77 16.47
CA MET A 3 17.87 -3.87 15.71
C MET A 3 18.69 -4.20 14.46
N HIS A 4 18.70 -5.47 14.08
CA HIS A 4 19.23 -5.98 12.83
C HIS A 4 18.11 -6.06 11.78
N VAL A 5 18.14 -5.17 10.79
CA VAL A 5 17.02 -4.95 9.86
C VAL A 5 17.35 -5.43 8.45
N GLY A 6 16.48 -6.22 7.86
CA GLY A 6 16.52 -6.61 6.45
C GLY A 6 15.49 -5.87 5.61
N VAL A 7 15.87 -5.35 4.45
CA VAL A 7 14.93 -4.76 3.47
C VAL A 7 14.91 -5.61 2.20
N PHE A 8 13.79 -6.29 1.94
CA PHE A 8 13.60 -7.18 0.79
C PHE A 8 12.84 -6.45 -0.32
N GLY A 9 13.44 -6.42 -1.52
CA GLY A 9 12.99 -5.53 -2.59
C GLY A 9 13.58 -4.12 -2.47
N ALA A 10 14.78 -3.99 -1.87
CA ALA A 10 15.42 -2.71 -1.55
C ALA A 10 15.69 -1.78 -2.75
N THR A 11 15.73 -2.33 -3.97
CA THR A 11 15.93 -1.57 -5.21
C THR A 11 14.63 -1.04 -5.83
N GLY A 12 13.46 -1.47 -5.33
CA GLY A 12 12.17 -0.99 -5.81
C GLY A 12 11.78 0.37 -5.21
N GLN A 13 10.70 0.97 -5.72
CA GLN A 13 10.22 2.27 -5.25
C GLN A 13 9.90 2.27 -3.74
N VAL A 14 9.09 1.30 -3.28
CA VAL A 14 8.77 1.15 -1.85
C VAL A 14 10.00 0.80 -1.02
N GLY A 15 10.88 -0.07 -1.50
CA GLY A 15 12.14 -0.39 -0.81
C GLY A 15 13.06 0.82 -0.68
N GLY A 16 13.07 1.72 -1.66
CA GLY A 16 13.72 3.03 -1.58
C GLY A 16 13.13 3.90 -0.48
N VAL A 17 11.80 4.04 -0.44
CA VAL A 17 11.09 4.80 0.61
C VAL A 17 11.34 4.22 2.00
N MET A 18 11.32 2.88 2.16
CA MET A 18 11.66 2.23 3.43
C MET A 18 13.06 2.62 3.92
N ARG A 19 14.06 2.61 3.03
CA ARG A 19 15.43 3.05 3.38
C ARG A 19 15.45 4.52 3.79
N THR A 20 14.82 5.40 3.03
CA THR A 20 14.73 6.83 3.37
C THR A 20 14.10 7.04 4.74
N LEU A 21 12.94 6.43 5.01
CA LEU A 21 12.20 6.60 6.27
C LEU A 21 12.94 6.02 7.48
N LEU A 22 13.62 4.87 7.34
CA LEU A 22 14.42 4.32 8.42
C LEU A 22 15.54 5.29 8.84
N ALA A 23 16.16 5.97 7.86
CA ALA A 23 17.20 6.95 8.11
C ALA A 23 16.65 8.26 8.71
N GLU A 24 15.61 8.85 8.09
CA GLU A 24 15.00 10.11 8.55
C GLU A 24 14.42 10.00 9.96
N ARG A 25 13.85 8.85 10.31
CA ARG A 25 13.30 8.59 11.64
C ARG A 25 14.35 8.23 12.69
N ASN A 26 15.63 8.18 12.32
CA ASN A 26 16.71 7.68 13.17
C ASN A 26 16.35 6.35 13.84
N PHE A 27 15.75 5.43 13.07
CA PHE A 27 15.34 4.13 13.62
C PHE A 27 16.58 3.44 14.20
N PRO A 28 16.50 2.81 15.39
CA PRO A 28 17.67 2.29 16.10
C PRO A 28 18.23 1.03 15.43
N VAL A 29 18.84 1.19 14.25
CA VAL A 29 19.43 0.11 13.45
C VAL A 29 20.88 -0.14 13.87
N SER A 30 21.18 -1.34 14.36
CA SER A 30 22.55 -1.80 14.63
C SER A 30 23.23 -2.33 13.38
N SER A 31 22.51 -3.04 12.52
CA SER A 31 22.97 -3.40 11.17
C SER A 31 21.79 -3.43 10.20
N ILE A 32 22.07 -3.12 8.93
CA ILE A 32 21.09 -3.18 7.85
C ILE A 32 21.59 -4.10 6.74
N ARG A 33 20.70 -4.89 6.17
CA ARG A 33 20.95 -5.77 5.02
C ARG A 33 19.91 -5.52 3.94
N PHE A 34 20.33 -5.54 2.68
CA PHE A 34 19.46 -5.29 1.54
C PHE A 34 19.38 -6.53 0.67
N PHE A 35 18.17 -6.95 0.33
CA PHE A 35 17.91 -8.16 -0.44
C PHE A 35 17.12 -7.81 -1.71
N ALA A 36 17.46 -8.47 -2.82
CA ALA A 36 16.71 -8.41 -4.06
C ALA A 36 16.89 -9.72 -4.85
N SER A 37 16.23 -9.81 -6.02
CA SER A 37 16.46 -10.90 -6.97
C SER A 37 17.92 -10.94 -7.45
N ALA A 38 18.39 -12.08 -7.94
CA ALA A 38 19.68 -12.26 -8.61
C ALA A 38 20.04 -11.14 -9.64
N ARG A 39 19.05 -10.60 -10.38
CA ARG A 39 19.28 -9.48 -11.33
C ARG A 39 19.83 -8.20 -10.67
N SER A 40 19.51 -7.98 -9.41
CA SER A 40 19.91 -6.79 -8.64
C SER A 40 20.96 -7.07 -7.58
N ALA A 41 21.24 -8.34 -7.29
CA ALA A 41 22.30 -8.72 -6.37
C ALA A 41 23.67 -8.21 -6.86
N GLY A 42 24.54 -7.84 -5.92
CA GLY A 42 25.85 -7.26 -6.19
C GLY A 42 25.85 -5.75 -6.46
N LYS A 43 24.68 -5.12 -6.69
CA LYS A 43 24.57 -3.66 -6.69
C LYS A 43 24.87 -3.11 -5.29
N THR A 44 25.33 -1.86 -5.21
CA THR A 44 25.47 -1.15 -3.94
C THR A 44 24.38 -0.10 -3.79
N LEU A 45 23.84 0.04 -2.57
CA LEU A 45 22.89 1.07 -2.21
C LEU A 45 23.43 1.89 -1.04
N PRO A 46 23.22 3.22 -1.03
CA PRO A 46 23.68 4.06 0.06
C PRO A 46 22.89 3.81 1.35
N TRP A 47 23.57 3.89 2.48
CA TRP A 47 23.03 3.89 3.84
C TRP A 47 23.92 4.71 4.78
N GLY A 48 23.49 5.94 5.10
CA GLY A 48 24.36 6.92 5.75
C GLY A 48 25.64 7.14 4.95
N ASP A 49 26.79 7.10 5.61
CA ASP A 49 28.11 7.22 4.98
C ASP A 49 28.63 5.91 4.35
N LYS A 50 27.81 4.85 4.33
CA LYS A 50 28.20 3.51 3.88
C LYS A 50 27.52 3.13 2.58
N GLN A 51 28.13 2.19 1.87
CA GLN A 51 27.55 1.48 0.74
C GLN A 51 27.29 0.04 1.15
N ILE A 52 26.04 -0.41 1.01
CA ILE A 52 25.62 -1.76 1.38
C ILE A 52 25.40 -2.54 0.09
N VAL A 53 26.05 -3.70 -0.02
CA VAL A 53 25.88 -4.61 -1.15
C VAL A 53 24.50 -5.27 -1.03
N VAL A 54 23.76 -5.29 -2.13
CA VAL A 54 22.49 -6.00 -2.23
C VAL A 54 22.76 -7.49 -2.36
N GLU A 55 22.23 -8.25 -1.42
CA GLU A 55 22.32 -9.71 -1.37
C GLU A 55 21.23 -10.36 -2.23
N ASP A 56 21.51 -11.55 -2.76
CA ASP A 56 20.52 -12.35 -3.47
C ASP A 56 19.61 -13.05 -2.46
N THR A 57 18.32 -12.69 -2.48
CA THR A 57 17.30 -13.29 -1.61
C THR A 57 17.30 -14.83 -1.70
N ALA A 58 17.58 -15.41 -2.87
CA ALA A 58 17.48 -16.85 -3.07
C ALA A 58 18.58 -17.65 -2.35
N THR A 59 19.73 -17.04 -2.07
CA THR A 59 20.93 -17.73 -1.57
C THR A 59 21.46 -17.18 -0.24
N ALA A 60 20.92 -16.06 0.22
CA ALA A 60 21.34 -15.43 1.48
C ALA A 60 20.95 -16.26 2.72
N ASP A 61 21.79 -16.18 3.75
CA ASP A 61 21.45 -16.63 5.10
C ASP A 61 20.68 -15.53 5.85
N PHE A 62 19.50 -15.85 6.36
CA PHE A 62 18.63 -14.91 7.06
C PHE A 62 18.87 -14.85 8.57
N SER A 63 19.79 -15.67 9.10
CA SER A 63 20.11 -15.69 10.52
C SER A 63 20.57 -14.30 11.03
N GLY A 64 20.21 -13.99 12.28
CA GLY A 64 20.59 -12.74 12.95
C GLY A 64 19.79 -11.50 12.54
N LEU A 65 18.76 -11.63 11.69
CA LEU A 65 17.78 -10.56 11.47
C LEU A 65 16.74 -10.54 12.60
N ASP A 66 16.43 -9.36 13.11
CA ASP A 66 15.33 -9.15 14.06
C ASP A 66 14.04 -8.78 13.34
N ILE A 67 14.13 -7.90 12.34
CA ILE A 67 13.00 -7.39 11.56
C ILE A 67 13.33 -7.48 10.07
N ALA A 68 12.37 -7.97 9.28
CA ALA A 68 12.48 -8.03 7.83
C ALA A 68 11.31 -7.30 7.16
N LEU A 69 11.60 -6.19 6.49
CA LEU A 69 10.63 -5.40 5.74
C LEU A 69 10.57 -5.91 4.30
N PHE A 70 9.43 -6.48 3.91
CA PHE A 70 9.24 -7.06 2.59
C PHE A 70 8.46 -6.13 1.68
N SER A 71 8.98 -5.89 0.47
CA SER A 71 8.26 -5.28 -0.64
C SER A 71 8.77 -5.84 -1.98
N SER A 72 8.77 -7.17 -2.09
CA SER A 72 9.35 -7.94 -3.22
C SER A 72 8.30 -8.70 -4.04
N GLY A 73 7.01 -8.44 -3.81
CA GLY A 73 5.89 -9.08 -4.50
C GLY A 73 5.40 -10.36 -3.82
N GLY A 74 4.14 -10.72 -4.07
CA GLY A 74 3.46 -11.80 -3.34
C GLY A 74 4.03 -13.20 -3.57
N ALA A 75 4.51 -13.50 -4.79
CA ALA A 75 5.14 -14.79 -5.06
C ALA A 75 6.44 -14.98 -4.26
N THR A 76 7.31 -13.96 -4.29
CA THR A 76 8.55 -13.92 -3.48
C THR A 76 8.23 -14.01 -1.99
N SER A 77 7.21 -13.29 -1.52
CA SER A 77 6.82 -13.32 -0.11
C SER A 77 6.37 -14.72 0.33
N LYS A 78 5.51 -15.40 -0.46
CA LYS A 78 5.08 -16.77 -0.16
C LYS A 78 6.24 -17.75 -0.05
N GLU A 79 7.28 -17.56 -0.84
CA GLU A 79 8.46 -18.42 -0.79
C GLU A 79 9.39 -18.11 0.39
N PHE A 80 9.69 -16.82 0.62
CA PHE A 80 10.79 -16.42 1.50
C PHE A 80 10.34 -15.93 2.88
N ALA A 81 9.16 -15.33 3.03
CA ALA A 81 8.69 -14.87 4.35
C ALA A 81 8.68 -15.99 5.40
N PRO A 82 8.22 -17.23 5.11
CA PRO A 82 8.28 -18.31 6.09
C PRO A 82 9.71 -18.73 6.43
N LYS A 83 10.64 -18.69 5.47
CA LYS A 83 12.06 -19.03 5.69
C LYS A 83 12.74 -17.98 6.58
N VAL A 84 12.44 -16.70 6.35
CA VAL A 84 12.97 -15.58 7.16
C VAL A 84 12.39 -15.62 8.57
N ALA A 85 11.08 -15.88 8.71
CA ALA A 85 10.44 -16.03 10.02
C ALA A 85 10.99 -17.24 10.80
N ALA A 86 11.21 -18.38 10.12
CA ALA A 86 11.82 -19.56 10.73
C ALA A 86 13.28 -19.32 11.19
N ALA A 87 13.98 -18.36 10.59
CA ALA A 87 15.32 -17.93 11.01
C ALA A 87 15.32 -16.97 12.21
N GLY A 88 14.14 -16.58 12.72
CA GLY A 88 13.96 -15.82 13.96
C GLY A 88 13.50 -14.37 13.81
N ALA A 89 13.41 -13.85 12.58
CA ALA A 89 12.99 -12.46 12.34
C ALA A 89 11.47 -12.31 12.34
N ILE A 90 10.96 -11.14 12.74
CA ILE A 90 9.58 -10.74 12.46
C ILE A 90 9.52 -10.16 11.04
N VAL A 91 8.71 -10.78 10.19
CA VAL A 91 8.50 -10.33 8.81
C VAL A 91 7.32 -9.36 8.77
N ILE A 92 7.53 -8.18 8.16
CA ILE A 92 6.48 -7.19 7.89
C ILE A 92 6.34 -7.09 6.36
N ASP A 93 5.26 -7.65 5.81
CA ASP A 93 5.10 -7.90 4.39
C ASP A 93 4.16 -6.92 3.67
N ASN A 94 4.72 -6.07 2.81
CA ASN A 94 4.00 -5.22 1.88
C ASN A 94 3.68 -5.95 0.57
N SER A 95 2.91 -7.03 0.68
CA SER A 95 2.28 -7.72 -0.44
C SER A 95 0.89 -8.22 -0.06
N SER A 96 0.13 -8.71 -1.03
CA SER A 96 -1.17 -9.34 -0.77
C SER A 96 -1.07 -10.80 -0.29
N ALA A 97 0.13 -11.38 -0.21
CA ALA A 97 0.35 -12.82 0.00
C ALA A 97 -0.33 -13.37 1.26
N TRP A 98 -0.32 -12.58 2.34
CA TRP A 98 -0.72 -13.03 3.68
C TRP A 98 -1.94 -12.30 4.23
N ARG A 99 -2.51 -11.34 3.49
CA ARG A 99 -3.56 -10.46 4.02
C ARG A 99 -4.83 -11.21 4.42
N SER A 100 -5.19 -12.25 3.68
CA SER A 100 -6.37 -13.09 3.94
C SER A 100 -6.08 -14.30 4.84
N ASP A 101 -4.83 -14.52 5.25
CA ASP A 101 -4.48 -15.65 6.12
C ASP A 101 -4.98 -15.37 7.55
N PRO A 102 -5.77 -16.26 8.18
CA PRO A 102 -6.32 -16.03 9.51
C PRO A 102 -5.25 -16.00 10.62
N ASP A 103 -4.09 -16.62 10.40
CA ASP A 103 -2.98 -16.67 11.37
C ASP A 103 -1.96 -15.53 11.18
N VAL A 104 -2.21 -14.62 10.22
CA VAL A 104 -1.36 -13.46 9.97
C VAL A 104 -2.16 -12.18 10.26
N PRO A 105 -1.74 -11.35 11.24
CA PRO A 105 -2.39 -10.08 11.50
C PRO A 105 -2.21 -9.12 10.33
N LEU A 106 -3.23 -8.31 10.04
CA LEU A 106 -3.23 -7.27 9.02
C LEU A 106 -3.29 -5.91 9.73
N VAL A 107 -2.20 -5.15 9.72
CA VAL A 107 -2.00 -4.10 10.73
C VAL A 107 -1.84 -2.71 10.12
N VAL A 108 -2.57 -1.74 10.70
CA VAL A 108 -2.29 -0.30 10.61
C VAL A 108 -1.81 0.15 12.00
N ALA A 109 -0.64 0.81 12.05
CA ALA A 109 0.12 0.98 13.29
C ALA A 109 -0.66 1.72 14.40
N GLU A 110 -1.46 2.71 14.03
CA GLU A 110 -2.27 3.52 14.93
C GLU A 110 -3.69 2.98 15.16
N VAL A 111 -4.09 1.91 14.46
CA VAL A 111 -5.47 1.38 14.51
C VAL A 111 -5.55 0.11 15.33
N ASN A 112 -4.76 -0.90 14.98
CA ASN A 112 -4.75 -2.21 15.64
C ASN A 112 -3.32 -2.67 16.03
N PRO A 113 -2.52 -1.82 16.73
CA PRO A 113 -1.14 -2.18 17.10
C PRO A 113 -1.05 -3.42 17.99
N ALA A 114 -2.09 -3.73 18.76
CA ALA A 114 -2.12 -4.90 19.63
C ALA A 114 -1.95 -6.22 18.86
N ASP A 115 -2.38 -6.26 17.60
CA ASP A 115 -2.33 -7.45 16.74
C ASP A 115 -0.90 -7.82 16.32
N THR A 116 0.07 -6.92 16.52
CA THR A 116 1.50 -7.19 16.26
C THR A 116 2.14 -8.09 17.32
N LYS A 117 1.47 -8.32 18.45
CA LYS A 117 2.04 -9.08 19.57
C LYS A 117 2.00 -10.58 19.25
N ASN A 118 3.18 -11.21 19.21
CA ASN A 118 3.36 -12.65 19.03
C ASN A 118 2.64 -13.21 17.78
N PRO A 119 2.96 -12.72 16.56
CA PRO A 119 2.31 -13.19 15.34
C PRO A 119 2.55 -14.70 15.17
N PRO A 120 1.50 -15.54 15.04
CA PRO A 120 1.64 -17.00 15.04
C PRO A 120 2.63 -17.55 14.01
N LYS A 121 2.69 -16.92 12.84
CA LYS A 121 3.59 -17.30 11.74
C LYS A 121 4.90 -16.50 11.70
N GLY A 122 5.15 -15.61 12.68
CA GLY A 122 6.27 -14.67 12.62
C GLY A 122 6.11 -13.60 11.52
N ILE A 123 4.92 -13.48 10.92
CA ILE A 123 4.62 -12.61 9.78
C ILE A 123 3.49 -11.66 10.18
N ILE A 124 3.62 -10.39 9.79
CA ILE A 124 2.62 -9.33 9.87
C ILE A 124 2.40 -8.82 8.46
N ALA A 125 1.15 -8.77 8.00
CA ALA A 125 0.81 -8.26 6.68
C ALA A 125 0.59 -6.75 6.73
N ASN A 126 1.15 -6.04 5.74
CA ASN A 126 0.86 -4.62 5.50
C ASN A 126 -0.34 -4.49 4.53
N PRO A 127 -1.37 -3.71 4.89
CA PRO A 127 -2.57 -3.47 4.10
C PRO A 127 -2.36 -2.93 2.68
N ASN A 128 -3.43 -2.99 1.89
CA ASN A 128 -3.60 -2.26 0.65
C ASN A 128 -3.48 -0.75 0.91
N CYS A 129 -2.77 -0.04 0.04
CA CYS A 129 -2.51 1.38 0.17
C CYS A 129 -3.79 2.23 0.19
N THR A 130 -4.82 1.83 -0.56
CA THR A 130 -6.12 2.50 -0.60
C THR A 130 -6.86 2.32 0.73
N THR A 131 -6.95 1.09 1.22
CA THR A 131 -7.56 0.80 2.53
C THR A 131 -6.81 1.52 3.64
N MET A 132 -5.47 1.40 3.65
CA MET A 132 -4.56 2.01 4.63
C MET A 132 -4.83 3.50 4.83
N ALA A 133 -5.02 4.26 3.74
CA ALA A 133 -5.25 5.70 3.81
C ALA A 133 -6.52 6.09 4.59
N ALA A 134 -7.54 5.23 4.63
CA ALA A 134 -8.78 5.49 5.33
C ALA A 134 -8.78 5.02 6.80
N MET A 135 -7.91 4.08 7.19
CA MET A 135 -8.03 3.43 8.49
C MET A 135 -7.77 4.36 9.68
N PRO A 136 -6.73 5.23 9.69
CA PRO A 136 -6.51 6.19 10.78
C PRO A 136 -7.67 7.19 10.95
N VAL A 137 -8.41 7.47 9.87
CA VAL A 137 -9.60 8.33 9.87
C VAL A 137 -10.83 7.55 10.38
N LEU A 138 -11.06 6.34 9.87
CA LEU A 138 -12.26 5.57 10.17
C LEU A 138 -12.24 4.96 11.58
N GLN A 139 -11.07 4.62 12.11
CA GLN A 139 -10.95 4.01 13.44
C GLN A 139 -11.52 4.89 14.58
N PRO A 140 -11.14 6.17 14.73
CA PRO A 140 -11.68 7.00 15.82
C PRO A 140 -13.18 7.25 15.66
N LEU A 141 -13.68 7.38 14.43
CA LEU A 141 -15.11 7.53 14.16
C LEU A 141 -15.87 6.24 14.49
N HIS A 142 -15.31 5.08 14.15
CA HIS A 142 -15.86 3.78 14.53
C HIS A 142 -15.88 3.61 16.05
N ALA A 143 -14.81 3.97 16.74
CA ALA A 143 -14.74 3.89 18.19
C ALA A 143 -15.79 4.78 18.89
N ALA A 144 -16.13 5.92 18.29
CA ALA A 144 -17.11 6.85 18.84
C ALA A 144 -18.57 6.47 18.52
N ALA A 145 -18.85 6.01 17.30
CA ALA A 145 -20.23 5.90 16.79
C ALA A 145 -20.61 4.53 16.20
N GLY A 146 -19.67 3.57 16.12
CA GLY A 146 -19.93 2.23 15.61
C GLY A 146 -20.13 2.19 14.09
N LEU A 147 -19.04 2.28 13.31
CA LEU A 147 -19.09 2.15 11.86
C LEU A 147 -19.74 0.81 11.43
N ASN A 148 -20.78 0.88 10.58
CA ASN A 148 -21.50 -0.31 10.11
C ASN A 148 -21.62 -0.42 8.57
N ARG A 149 -21.38 0.66 7.82
CA ARG A 149 -21.38 0.66 6.35
C ARG A 149 -20.43 1.69 5.78
N LEU A 150 -19.83 1.34 4.64
CA LEU A 150 -19.04 2.22 3.79
C LEU A 150 -19.54 2.16 2.34
N VAL A 151 -19.69 3.33 1.74
CA VAL A 151 -19.73 3.51 0.29
C VAL A 151 -18.55 4.38 -0.10
N VAL A 152 -17.70 3.88 -0.99
CA VAL A 152 -16.41 4.52 -1.29
C VAL A 152 -16.18 4.61 -2.79
N ALA A 153 -15.80 5.80 -3.25
CA ALA A 153 -15.21 6.00 -4.57
C ALA A 153 -13.75 6.42 -4.40
N THR A 154 -12.83 5.70 -5.02
CA THR A 154 -11.39 5.97 -4.89
C THR A 154 -10.86 6.69 -6.12
N TYR A 155 -9.83 7.50 -5.90
CA TYR A 155 -9.08 8.21 -6.94
C TYR A 155 -7.62 7.82 -6.74
N GLN A 156 -7.23 6.72 -7.38
CA GLN A 156 -5.94 6.07 -7.19
C GLN A 156 -4.89 6.61 -8.16
N ALA A 157 -3.81 7.12 -7.59
CA ALA A 157 -2.58 7.48 -8.27
C ALA A 157 -1.88 6.29 -8.97
N VAL A 158 -1.09 6.63 -10.00
CA VAL A 158 -0.39 5.65 -10.85
C VAL A 158 0.79 4.95 -10.16
N SER A 159 1.39 5.55 -9.12
CA SER A 159 2.46 4.93 -8.34
C SER A 159 2.05 3.62 -7.64
N GLY A 160 0.75 3.38 -7.45
CA GLY A 160 0.23 2.10 -6.97
C GLY A 160 0.51 0.94 -7.94
N SER A 161 0.74 1.24 -9.22
CA SER A 161 1.19 0.27 -10.24
C SER A 161 2.72 0.22 -10.39
N GLY A 162 3.45 0.86 -9.46
CA GLY A 162 4.91 0.95 -9.48
C GLY A 162 5.45 1.85 -10.59
N VAL A 163 6.74 1.66 -10.91
CA VAL A 163 7.47 2.48 -11.88
C VAL A 163 6.80 2.47 -13.27
N ALA A 164 6.21 1.34 -13.68
CA ALA A 164 5.54 1.23 -14.98
C ALA A 164 4.35 2.20 -15.10
N GLY A 165 3.51 2.32 -14.06
CA GLY A 165 2.39 3.27 -14.06
C GLY A 165 2.84 4.73 -14.08
N VAL A 166 3.90 5.05 -13.34
CA VAL A 166 4.51 6.39 -13.32
C VAL A 166 5.06 6.76 -14.69
N SER A 167 5.83 5.87 -15.32
CA SER A 167 6.40 6.07 -16.65
C SER A 167 5.31 6.22 -17.71
N GLU A 168 4.27 5.40 -17.68
CA GLU A 168 3.18 5.46 -18.67
C GLU A 168 2.42 6.79 -18.60
N LEU A 169 2.14 7.32 -17.40
CA LEU A 169 1.52 8.64 -17.26
C LEU A 169 2.45 9.76 -17.77
N ASP A 170 3.73 9.76 -17.37
CA ASP A 170 4.68 10.80 -17.79
C ASP A 170 4.86 10.81 -19.32
N GLU A 171 5.02 9.64 -19.94
CA GLU A 171 5.15 9.49 -21.39
C GLU A 171 3.90 9.98 -22.12
N GLN A 172 2.71 9.58 -21.67
CA GLN A 172 1.45 10.01 -22.29
C GLN A 172 1.22 11.52 -22.16
N VAL A 173 1.51 12.12 -21.01
CA VAL A 173 1.38 13.57 -20.79
C VAL A 173 2.34 14.35 -21.68
N ARG A 174 3.63 13.94 -21.72
CA ARG A 174 4.65 14.64 -22.52
C ARG A 174 4.35 14.59 -24.02
N ALA A 175 3.83 13.47 -24.50
CA ALA A 175 3.57 13.28 -25.92
C ALA A 175 2.54 14.26 -26.51
N VAL A 176 1.62 14.78 -25.69
CA VAL A 176 0.51 15.63 -26.16
C VAL A 176 0.48 17.01 -25.51
N ALA A 177 1.52 17.38 -24.75
CA ALA A 177 1.50 18.56 -23.87
C ALA A 177 1.15 19.87 -24.59
N ASP A 178 1.62 20.03 -25.82
CA ASP A 178 1.41 21.27 -26.61
C ASP A 178 -0.02 21.37 -27.19
N ASP A 179 -0.68 20.23 -27.43
CA ASP A 179 -1.97 20.16 -28.13
C ASP A 179 -3.12 19.68 -27.21
N ALA A 180 -2.85 19.36 -25.95
CA ALA A 180 -3.80 18.75 -25.01
C ALA A 180 -5.09 19.56 -24.83
N ALA A 181 -5.06 20.88 -25.04
CA ALA A 181 -6.25 21.74 -24.98
C ALA A 181 -7.34 21.34 -26.00
N GLY A 182 -6.96 20.68 -27.11
CA GLY A 182 -7.91 20.15 -28.10
C GLY A 182 -8.88 19.09 -27.52
N LEU A 183 -8.47 18.40 -26.45
CA LEU A 183 -9.28 17.40 -25.74
C LEU A 183 -10.57 17.98 -25.13
N ALA A 184 -10.64 19.30 -24.94
CA ALA A 184 -11.85 19.97 -24.47
C ALA A 184 -13.00 19.94 -25.51
N ILE A 185 -12.69 19.72 -26.78
CA ILE A 185 -13.65 19.69 -27.89
C ILE A 185 -13.88 18.25 -28.36
N ASP A 186 -12.79 17.48 -28.52
CA ASP A 186 -12.82 16.10 -29.00
C ASP A 186 -11.80 15.26 -28.23
N GLY A 187 -12.26 14.19 -27.58
CA GLY A 187 -11.40 13.26 -26.84
C GLY A 187 -10.41 12.47 -27.72
N ALA A 188 -10.55 12.56 -29.05
CA ALA A 188 -9.62 12.00 -30.03
C ALA A 188 -8.75 13.07 -30.74
N ALA A 189 -8.74 14.32 -30.25
CA ALA A 189 -8.00 15.43 -30.87
C ALA A 189 -6.47 15.25 -30.91
N VAL A 190 -5.93 14.37 -30.08
CA VAL A 190 -4.49 14.07 -29.99
C VAL A 190 -4.24 12.57 -30.02
N GLU A 191 -3.05 12.18 -30.48
CA GLU A 191 -2.62 10.78 -30.49
C GLU A 191 -1.74 10.49 -29.27
N PHE A 192 -2.21 9.59 -28.41
CA PHE A 192 -1.44 9.15 -27.24
C PHE A 192 -0.56 7.95 -27.56
N PRO A 193 0.59 7.80 -26.89
CA PRO A 193 1.28 6.52 -26.80
C PRO A 193 0.32 5.42 -26.33
N PRO A 194 0.42 4.19 -26.88
CA PRO A 194 -0.49 3.11 -26.53
C PRO A 194 -0.36 2.73 -25.05
N ALA A 195 -1.50 2.50 -24.40
CA ALA A 195 -1.54 2.03 -23.01
C ALA A 195 -0.94 0.61 -22.89
N GLN A 196 -0.15 0.37 -21.84
CA GLN A 196 0.52 -0.92 -21.60
C GLN A 196 0.15 -1.52 -20.25
N THR A 197 0.17 -0.69 -19.20
CA THR A 197 -0.14 -1.02 -17.80
C THR A 197 -1.63 -0.93 -17.55
N TYR A 198 -2.29 0.03 -18.19
CA TYR A 198 -3.71 0.31 -18.03
C TYR A 198 -4.51 -0.20 -19.24
N ALA A 199 -5.81 -0.45 -19.06
CA ALA A 199 -6.68 -0.90 -20.15
C ALA A 199 -6.91 0.19 -21.22
N LYS A 200 -6.72 1.45 -20.85
CA LYS A 200 -6.83 2.64 -21.71
C LYS A 200 -5.82 3.70 -21.24
N THR A 201 -5.62 4.73 -22.06
CA THR A 201 -4.82 5.92 -21.73
C THR A 201 -5.23 6.50 -20.38
N ILE A 202 -4.26 6.75 -19.51
CA ILE A 202 -4.48 7.32 -18.17
C ILE A 202 -4.31 8.84 -18.16
N ALA A 203 -3.42 9.40 -18.99
CA ALA A 203 -3.24 10.84 -19.09
C ALA A 203 -4.56 11.53 -19.48
N PHE A 204 -4.91 12.58 -18.74
CA PHE A 204 -6.13 13.37 -18.93
C PHE A 204 -7.44 12.55 -18.90
N ASN A 205 -7.44 11.40 -18.21
CA ASN A 205 -8.57 10.48 -18.18
C ASN A 205 -8.80 9.86 -16.79
N ALA A 206 -9.97 9.30 -16.54
CA ALA A 206 -10.28 8.53 -15.33
C ALA A 206 -10.73 7.12 -15.72
N LEU A 207 -10.09 6.10 -15.15
CA LEU A 207 -10.34 4.70 -15.50
C LEU A 207 -11.04 3.99 -14.35
N PRO A 208 -12.35 3.67 -14.46
CA PRO A 208 -13.10 2.97 -13.42
C PRO A 208 -12.82 1.46 -13.45
N LEU A 209 -11.53 1.10 -13.44
CA LEU A 209 -11.04 -0.26 -13.41
C LEU A 209 -9.63 -0.26 -12.81
N ALA A 210 -9.52 -0.71 -11.56
CA ALA A 210 -8.26 -0.94 -10.90
C ALA A 210 -8.16 -2.39 -10.45
N GLY A 211 -7.10 -3.10 -10.86
CA GLY A 211 -6.95 -4.52 -10.56
C GLY A 211 -7.57 -5.42 -11.64
N LYS A 212 -7.88 -6.66 -11.26
CA LYS A 212 -8.48 -7.69 -12.13
C LYS A 212 -9.88 -8.01 -11.65
N LEU A 213 -10.80 -8.24 -12.58
CA LEU A 213 -12.12 -8.78 -12.26
C LEU A 213 -11.97 -10.12 -11.54
N VAL A 214 -12.74 -10.31 -10.48
CA VAL A 214 -12.79 -11.55 -9.72
C VAL A 214 -13.80 -12.51 -10.36
N ASP A 215 -13.42 -13.77 -10.51
CA ASP A 215 -14.26 -14.82 -11.10
C ASP A 215 -15.21 -15.43 -10.05
N ASP A 216 -16.06 -14.57 -9.47
CA ASP A 216 -17.07 -14.96 -8.47
C ASP A 216 -18.48 -14.45 -8.81
N GLY A 217 -18.66 -13.84 -9.99
CA GLY A 217 -19.93 -13.30 -10.47
C GLY A 217 -20.33 -11.95 -9.88
N SER A 218 -19.53 -11.35 -8.99
CA SER A 218 -19.82 -10.04 -8.39
C SER A 218 -19.68 -8.87 -9.37
N GLY A 219 -18.82 -9.03 -10.39
CA GLY A 219 -18.41 -7.94 -11.28
C GLY A 219 -17.39 -6.98 -10.64
N GLU A 220 -16.89 -7.29 -9.44
CA GLU A 220 -15.91 -6.47 -8.73
C GLU A 220 -14.47 -6.83 -9.13
N THR A 221 -13.57 -5.87 -8.96
CA THR A 221 -12.13 -6.12 -9.04
C THR A 221 -11.55 -6.60 -7.71
N ASP A 222 -10.36 -7.18 -7.76
CA ASP A 222 -9.63 -7.56 -6.56
C ASP A 222 -9.25 -6.36 -5.68
N GLU A 223 -9.11 -5.15 -6.23
CA GLU A 223 -8.91 -3.91 -5.45
C GLU A 223 -10.17 -3.50 -4.67
N GLU A 224 -11.36 -3.64 -5.29
CA GLU A 224 -12.65 -3.35 -4.64
C GLU A 224 -12.93 -4.34 -3.51
N GLN A 225 -12.64 -5.63 -3.73
CA GLN A 225 -12.75 -6.64 -2.68
C GLN A 225 -11.71 -6.46 -1.57
N LYS A 226 -10.50 -5.97 -1.86
CA LYS A 226 -9.51 -5.61 -0.83
C LYS A 226 -10.04 -4.52 0.09
N LEU A 227 -10.69 -3.48 -0.45
CA LEU A 227 -11.28 -2.43 0.37
C LEU A 227 -12.28 -3.01 1.39
N ARG A 228 -13.13 -3.95 0.97
CA ARG A 228 -14.06 -4.64 1.86
C ARG A 228 -13.36 -5.53 2.89
N ASN A 229 -12.60 -6.50 2.41
CA ASN A 229 -12.07 -7.58 3.24
C ASN A 229 -11.00 -7.08 4.21
N GLU A 230 -10.17 -6.13 3.78
CA GLU A 230 -9.13 -5.58 4.63
C GLU A 230 -9.71 -4.62 5.67
N SER A 231 -10.70 -3.77 5.33
CA SER A 231 -11.37 -2.91 6.32
C SER A 231 -12.01 -3.73 7.44
N ARG A 232 -12.69 -4.84 7.09
CA ARG A 232 -13.27 -5.79 8.07
C ARG A 232 -12.21 -6.32 9.03
N LYS A 233 -11.06 -6.75 8.49
CA LYS A 233 -9.99 -7.37 9.28
C LYS A 233 -9.24 -6.36 10.14
N ILE A 234 -8.96 -5.16 9.63
CA ILE A 234 -8.21 -4.12 10.34
C ILE A 234 -9.03 -3.49 11.48
N LEU A 235 -10.31 -3.21 11.23
CA LEU A 235 -11.21 -2.60 12.21
C LEU A 235 -11.87 -3.61 13.15
N HIS A 236 -11.63 -4.92 12.95
CA HIS A 236 -12.27 -6.03 13.66
C HIS A 236 -13.81 -6.01 13.56
N ILE A 237 -14.34 -5.73 12.36
CA ILE A 237 -15.78 -5.68 12.06
C ILE A 237 -16.11 -6.71 10.96
N PRO A 238 -16.29 -8.00 11.28
CA PRO A 238 -16.46 -9.06 10.26
C PRO A 238 -17.61 -8.81 9.28
N ASP A 239 -18.69 -8.21 9.77
CA ASP A 239 -19.92 -7.98 8.99
C ASP A 239 -20.00 -6.57 8.37
N LEU A 240 -18.90 -5.79 8.39
CA LEU A 240 -18.89 -4.43 7.81
C LEU A 240 -19.36 -4.48 6.35
N ARG A 241 -20.37 -3.67 6.04
CA ARG A 241 -20.93 -3.58 4.69
C ARG A 241 -20.11 -2.58 3.88
N VAL A 242 -19.44 -3.04 2.82
CA VAL A 242 -18.58 -2.17 1.99
C VAL A 242 -18.93 -2.32 0.53
N ALA A 243 -19.29 -1.20 -0.10
CA ALA A 243 -19.40 -1.04 -1.54
C ALA A 243 -18.32 -0.05 -1.99
N GLY A 244 -17.34 -0.53 -2.76
CA GLY A 244 -16.22 0.27 -3.24
C GLY A 244 -16.19 0.33 -4.76
N THR A 245 -15.81 1.46 -5.32
CA THR A 245 -15.47 1.60 -6.74
C THR A 245 -14.05 2.14 -6.84
N CYS A 246 -13.16 1.39 -7.48
CA CYS A 246 -11.77 1.79 -7.60
C CYS A 246 -11.46 2.42 -8.96
N VAL A 247 -11.18 3.72 -8.96
CA VAL A 247 -10.89 4.51 -10.17
C VAL A 247 -9.43 4.94 -10.18
N ARG A 248 -8.72 4.69 -11.29
CA ARG A 248 -7.36 5.22 -11.52
C ARG A 248 -7.45 6.62 -12.14
N VAL A 249 -6.63 7.54 -11.66
CA VAL A 249 -6.58 8.95 -12.07
C VAL A 249 -5.15 9.39 -12.42
N PRO A 250 -4.96 10.49 -13.19
CA PRO A 250 -3.63 10.91 -13.66
C PRO A 250 -2.87 11.68 -12.58
N VAL A 251 -2.72 11.07 -11.41
CA VAL A 251 -1.97 11.58 -10.26
C VAL A 251 -0.75 10.69 -10.05
N PHE A 252 0.42 11.28 -9.88
CA PHE A 252 1.66 10.50 -9.69
C PHE A 252 1.67 9.72 -8.38
N SER A 253 1.36 10.38 -7.27
CA SER A 253 1.31 9.75 -5.94
C SER A 253 0.27 10.43 -5.07
N GLY A 254 -0.35 9.66 -4.17
CA GLY A 254 -1.47 10.10 -3.35
C GLY A 254 -2.79 9.48 -3.82
N HIS A 255 -3.39 8.62 -2.99
CA HIS A 255 -4.74 8.13 -3.22
C HIS A 255 -5.71 9.03 -2.49
N SER A 256 -6.84 9.33 -3.13
CA SER A 256 -7.97 10.02 -2.47
C SER A 256 -9.16 9.09 -2.40
N LEU A 257 -10.01 9.28 -1.39
CA LEU A 257 -11.23 8.50 -1.21
C LEU A 257 -12.36 9.48 -0.88
N SER A 258 -13.45 9.39 -1.64
CA SER A 258 -14.74 9.94 -1.21
C SER A 258 -15.47 8.85 -0.44
N ILE A 259 -15.78 9.11 0.83
CA ILE A 259 -16.30 8.12 1.77
C ILE A 259 -17.64 8.60 2.32
N HIS A 260 -18.68 7.81 2.10
CA HIS A 260 -19.91 7.88 2.88
C HIS A 260 -19.88 6.77 3.93
N ALA A 261 -19.76 7.16 5.20
CA ALA A 261 -19.75 6.25 6.35
C ALA A 261 -21.09 6.32 7.10
N GLU A 262 -21.66 5.16 7.40
CA GLU A 262 -22.88 5.00 8.21
C GLU A 262 -22.47 4.40 9.57
N PHE A 263 -23.04 4.94 10.64
CA PHE A 263 -22.72 4.60 12.01
C PHE A 263 -23.98 4.13 12.76
N ASP A 264 -23.80 3.34 13.82
CA ASP A 264 -24.88 2.84 14.66
C ASP A 264 -25.46 3.93 15.57
N SER A 265 -24.65 4.94 15.90
CA SER A 265 -25.05 6.12 16.68
C SER A 265 -24.85 7.41 15.88
N GLU A 266 -25.59 8.47 16.24
CA GLU A 266 -25.41 9.78 15.63
C GLU A 266 -24.00 10.33 15.92
N ILE A 267 -23.39 10.90 14.88
CA ILE A 267 -22.15 11.65 14.95
C ILE A 267 -22.29 12.88 14.06
N THR A 268 -22.11 14.07 14.62
CA THR A 268 -22.17 15.31 13.83
C THR A 268 -20.83 15.57 13.14
N PRO A 269 -20.80 16.38 12.07
CA PRO A 269 -19.55 16.82 11.47
C PRO A 269 -18.61 17.48 12.47
N GLU A 270 -19.13 18.28 13.39
CA GLU A 270 -18.32 18.95 14.43
C GLU A 270 -17.64 17.93 15.35
N GLN A 271 -18.38 16.92 15.81
CA GLN A 271 -17.83 15.84 16.63
C GLN A 271 -16.77 15.04 15.87
N ALA A 272 -17.04 14.73 14.59
CA ALA A 272 -16.07 14.04 13.74
C ALA A 272 -14.78 14.87 13.56
N THR A 273 -14.90 16.17 13.30
CA THR A 273 -13.78 17.10 13.21
C THR A 273 -12.97 17.14 14.50
N GLU A 274 -13.61 17.22 15.67
CA GLU A 274 -12.91 17.22 16.97
C GLU A 274 -12.11 15.94 17.20
N LEU A 275 -12.69 14.77 16.85
CA LEU A 275 -12.01 13.47 16.96
C LEU A 275 -10.83 13.37 16.00
N LEU A 276 -11.02 13.77 14.74
CA LEU A 276 -10.00 13.67 13.70
C LEU A 276 -8.85 14.67 13.91
N ALA A 277 -9.11 15.83 14.51
CA ALA A 277 -8.09 16.81 14.86
C ALA A 277 -7.06 16.26 15.87
N GLN A 278 -7.43 15.23 16.64
CA GLN A 278 -6.59 14.62 17.67
C GLN A 278 -6.08 13.24 17.24
N ALA A 279 -6.54 12.71 16.11
CA ALA A 279 -6.23 11.36 15.68
C ALA A 279 -4.78 11.25 15.18
N PRO A 280 -3.99 10.29 15.67
CA PRO A 280 -2.64 10.05 15.17
C PRO A 280 -2.67 9.63 13.70
N GLY A 281 -1.74 10.15 12.91
CA GLY A 281 -1.68 9.85 11.46
C GLY A 281 -2.73 10.57 10.62
N VAL A 282 -3.50 11.50 11.20
CA VAL A 282 -4.51 12.30 10.50
C VAL A 282 -4.13 13.79 10.58
N GLU A 283 -4.27 14.48 9.45
CA GLU A 283 -4.19 15.94 9.35
C GLU A 283 -5.50 16.43 8.72
N LEU A 284 -6.19 17.34 9.40
CA LEU A 284 -7.38 17.99 8.86
C LEU A 284 -7.00 19.11 7.89
N SER A 285 -7.72 19.18 6.78
CA SER A 285 -7.52 20.19 5.73
C SER A 285 -8.86 20.57 5.12
N ASP A 286 -8.96 21.80 4.61
CA ASP A 286 -10.14 22.41 3.98
C ASP A 286 -10.22 22.13 2.46
#